data_AF-A0A915P2P7-F1
#
_entry.id   AF-A0A915P2P7-F1
#
_cell.length_a   1.000
_cell.length_b   1.000
_cell.length_c   1.000
_cell.angle_alpha   90.00
_cell.angle_beta   90.00
_cell.angle_gamma   90.00
#
_symmetry.space_group_name_H-M   'P 1'
#
loop_
_entity.id
_entity.type
_entity.pdbx_description
1 polymer ?
#
loop_
_entity_poly.entity_id
_entity_poly.type
_entity_poly.pdbx_seq_one_letter_code
_entity_poly.pdbx_strand_id
1 'polypeptide(L)'
;ENQLIIFSDETTPRYITSICLLDYDTVACADRFGSIAILRLPKNLVEEVQEDPTGVRALWDRGNMNGASQKLELIAHFYIGDLVTKLHKTSIVPGSDDSLIYTTISGSIGMLVPFISRDEFEFFQTLEMHLRVENPPLSGRDHLAYRSFYAPCKFVVDGDLCEQYSTLDTGKQREIASALGLQPGVVVKKLEDLRTRYAF
;
A
#
# COMPACT_ATOMS: atom_id res chain seq x y z
N GLU A 1 -21.98 -16.93 -28.90
CA GLU A 1 -21.61 -15.52 -29.12
C GLU A 1 -20.45 -15.17 -28.20
N ASN A 2 -19.46 -14.42 -28.68
CA ASN A 2 -18.30 -14.02 -27.87
C ASN A 2 -18.64 -12.70 -27.17
N GLN A 3 -18.92 -12.74 -25.87
CA GLN A 3 -19.34 -11.60 -25.08
C GLN A 3 -18.32 -11.25 -23.99
N LEU A 4 -18.21 -9.96 -23.67
CA LEU A 4 -17.43 -9.46 -22.53
C LEU A 4 -18.42 -8.97 -21.47
N ILE A 5 -18.29 -9.48 -20.24
CA ILE A 5 -19.26 -9.24 -19.16
C ILE A 5 -18.55 -8.56 -18.00
N ILE A 6 -19.11 -7.44 -17.55
CA ILE A 6 -18.64 -6.73 -16.36
C ILE A 6 -19.33 -7.35 -15.15
N PHE A 7 -18.57 -8.00 -14.29
CA PHE A 7 -19.09 -8.68 -13.10
C PHE A 7 -18.73 -7.97 -11.79
N SER A 8 -17.73 -7.07 -11.81
CA SER A 8 -17.34 -6.29 -10.64
C SER A 8 -16.81 -4.90 -10.99
N ASP A 9 -16.99 -3.95 -10.07
CA ASP A 9 -16.49 -2.58 -10.12
C ASP A 9 -16.12 -2.05 -8.72
N GLU A 10 -15.48 -0.87 -8.66
CA GLU A 10 -15.14 -0.20 -7.40
C GLU A 10 -16.27 0.75 -6.94
N THR A 11 -16.39 0.95 -5.63
CA THR A 11 -17.40 1.86 -5.04
C THR A 11 -16.99 3.33 -5.01
N THR A 12 -15.68 3.61 -5.07
CA THR A 12 -15.11 4.94 -4.90
C THR A 12 -14.55 5.44 -6.24
N PRO A 13 -14.88 6.66 -6.69
CA PRO A 13 -14.33 7.18 -7.93
C PRO A 13 -12.84 7.47 -7.78
N ARG A 14 -12.02 6.92 -8.69
CA ARG A 14 -10.59 7.22 -8.80
C ARG A 14 -10.25 7.71 -10.20
N TYR A 15 -9.42 8.74 -10.27
CA TYR A 15 -8.94 9.28 -11.53
C TYR A 15 -7.67 8.55 -11.93
N ILE A 16 -7.84 7.29 -12.35
CA ILE A 16 -6.76 6.33 -12.56
C ILE A 16 -5.73 6.85 -13.57
N THR A 17 -4.46 6.78 -13.19
CA THR A 17 -3.30 7.08 -14.05
C THR A 17 -2.54 5.80 -14.42
N SER A 18 -2.46 4.85 -13.50
CA SER A 18 -1.78 3.57 -13.72
C SER A 18 -2.46 2.45 -12.95
N ILE A 19 -2.48 1.25 -13.55
CA ILE A 19 -2.94 0.00 -12.92
C ILE A 19 -1.82 -1.03 -13.04
N CYS A 20 -1.64 -1.86 -12.02
CA CYS A 20 -0.75 -3.00 -12.04
C CYS A 20 -1.45 -4.22 -11.44
N LEU A 21 -1.51 -5.32 -12.21
CA LEU A 21 -1.98 -6.61 -11.71
C LEU A 21 -0.95 -7.14 -10.70
N LEU A 22 -1.38 -7.39 -9.46
CA LEU A 22 -0.51 -7.95 -8.42
C LEU A 22 -0.56 -9.48 -8.43
N ASP A 23 -1.76 -10.03 -8.57
CA ASP A 23 -2.05 -11.45 -8.70
C ASP A 23 -3.35 -11.63 -9.54
N TYR A 24 -4.01 -12.78 -9.42
CA TYR A 24 -5.22 -13.09 -10.19
C TYR A 24 -6.43 -12.22 -9.81
N ASP A 25 -6.55 -11.83 -8.54
CA ASP A 25 -7.73 -11.19 -7.98
C ASP A 25 -7.47 -9.80 -7.38
N THR A 26 -6.21 -9.34 -7.42
CA THR A 26 -5.75 -8.10 -6.78
C THR A 26 -5.08 -7.18 -7.79
N VAL A 27 -5.47 -5.91 -7.75
CA VAL A 27 -4.89 -4.85 -8.56
C VAL A 27 -4.40 -3.70 -7.69
N ALA A 28 -3.25 -3.14 -8.04
CA ALA A 28 -2.82 -1.84 -7.55
C ALA A 28 -3.26 -0.76 -8.53
N CYS A 29 -3.84 0.30 -8.00
CA CYS A 29 -4.37 1.44 -8.73
C CYS A 29 -3.68 2.69 -8.22
N ALA A 30 -3.20 3.53 -9.12
CA ALA A 30 -2.74 4.86 -8.80
C ALA A 30 -3.63 5.91 -9.47
N ASP A 31 -3.79 7.07 -8.84
CA ASP A 31 -4.61 8.15 -9.37
C ASP A 31 -3.84 9.46 -9.57
N ARG A 32 -4.47 10.36 -10.33
CA ARG A 32 -3.91 11.68 -10.70
C ARG A 32 -3.62 12.57 -9.49
N PHE A 33 -4.25 12.29 -8.36
CA PHE A 33 -4.12 13.10 -7.17
C PHE A 33 -2.97 12.64 -6.29
N GLY A 34 -2.36 11.48 -6.59
CA GLY A 34 -1.16 10.99 -5.92
C GLY A 34 -1.44 9.96 -4.84
N SER A 35 -2.58 9.28 -4.90
CA SER A 35 -2.85 8.11 -4.04
C SER A 35 -2.53 6.81 -4.78
N ILE A 36 -2.10 5.80 -4.01
CA ILE A 36 -2.06 4.40 -4.41
C ILE A 36 -3.06 3.63 -3.57
N ALA A 37 -3.88 2.79 -4.22
CA ALA A 37 -4.82 1.88 -3.59
C ALA A 37 -4.57 0.45 -4.07
N ILE A 38 -4.78 -0.52 -3.18
CA ILE A 38 -4.81 -1.95 -3.53
C ILE A 38 -6.24 -2.43 -3.39
N LEU A 39 -6.79 -2.96 -4.48
CA LEU A 39 -8.15 -3.45 -4.59
C LEU A 39 -8.13 -4.95 -4.86
N ARG A 40 -9.05 -5.69 -4.24
CA ARG A 40 -9.16 -7.14 -4.38
C ARG A 40 -10.59 -7.57 -4.60
N LEU A 41 -10.80 -8.59 -5.42
CA LEU A 41 -12.11 -9.23 -5.53
C LEU A 41 -12.46 -9.98 -4.22
N PRO A 42 -13.72 -9.91 -3.74
CA PRO A 42 -14.16 -10.74 -2.63
C PRO A 42 -13.87 -12.23 -2.87
N LYS A 43 -13.43 -12.97 -1.86
CA LYS A 43 -13.01 -14.38 -2.02
C LYS A 43 -14.10 -15.29 -2.59
N ASN A 44 -15.33 -15.10 -2.14
CA ASN A 44 -16.49 -15.85 -2.63
C ASN A 44 -16.74 -15.60 -4.13
N LEU A 45 -16.47 -14.38 -4.61
CA LEU A 45 -16.64 -14.05 -6.02
C LEU A 45 -15.58 -14.74 -6.89
N VAL A 46 -14.35 -14.88 -6.40
CA VAL A 46 -13.28 -15.58 -7.13
C VAL A 46 -13.66 -17.04 -7.38
N GLU A 47 -14.23 -17.71 -6.38
CA GLU A 47 -14.74 -19.09 -6.51
C GLU A 47 -15.90 -19.17 -7.53
N GLU A 48 -16.87 -18.26 -7.45
CA GLU A 48 -18.00 -18.20 -8.38
C GLU A 48 -17.57 -17.98 -9.85
N VAL A 49 -16.58 -17.12 -10.09
CA VAL A 49 -16.04 -16.86 -11.44
C VAL A 49 -15.28 -18.07 -12.00
N GLN A 50 -14.63 -18.84 -11.14
CA GLN A 50 -13.97 -20.09 -11.55
C GLN A 50 -14.99 -21.18 -11.92
N GLU A 51 -16.12 -21.24 -11.22
CA GLU A 51 -17.22 -22.16 -11.53
C GLU A 51 -18.00 -21.76 -12.80
N ASP A 52 -18.14 -20.47 -13.06
CA ASP A 52 -18.75 -19.93 -14.29
C ASP A 52 -17.80 -18.97 -15.05
N PRO A 53 -16.80 -19.50 -15.79
CA PRO A 53 -15.88 -18.68 -16.57
C PRO A 53 -16.57 -17.91 -17.70
N THR A 54 -17.80 -18.29 -18.07
CA THR A 54 -18.56 -17.61 -19.12
C THR A 54 -19.21 -16.32 -18.64
N GLY A 55 -19.32 -16.13 -17.31
CA GLY A 55 -19.93 -14.95 -16.69
C GLY A 55 -21.43 -14.82 -16.95
N VAL A 56 -22.08 -15.87 -17.48
CA VAL A 56 -23.50 -15.82 -17.85
C VAL A 56 -24.38 -15.57 -16.64
N ARG A 57 -24.00 -16.07 -15.46
CA ARG A 57 -24.70 -15.76 -14.21
C ARG A 57 -24.70 -14.25 -13.91
N ALA A 58 -23.58 -13.57 -14.11
CA ALA A 58 -23.45 -12.13 -13.85
C ALA A 58 -24.34 -11.26 -14.75
N LEU A 59 -24.80 -11.77 -15.91
CA LEU A 59 -25.78 -11.05 -16.76
C LEU A 59 -27.17 -10.95 -16.12
N TRP A 60 -27.52 -11.90 -15.27
CA TRP A 60 -28.82 -11.97 -14.60
C TRP A 60 -28.79 -11.31 -13.23
N ASP A 61 -27.61 -10.97 -12.73
CA ASP A 61 -27.47 -10.27 -11.47
C ASP A 61 -28.05 -8.86 -11.56
N ARG A 62 -28.80 -8.49 -10.53
CA ARG A 62 -29.27 -7.12 -10.39
C ARG A 62 -28.08 -6.23 -10.06
N GLY A 63 -27.79 -5.27 -10.93
CA GLY A 63 -26.74 -4.27 -10.71
C GLY A 63 -26.90 -3.57 -9.36
N ASN A 64 -25.76 -3.25 -8.73
CA ASN A 64 -25.69 -2.59 -7.44
C ASN A 64 -25.02 -1.22 -7.60
N MET A 65 -25.50 -0.20 -6.87
CA MET A 65 -24.97 1.18 -6.94
C MET A 65 -24.79 1.73 -8.37
N ASN A 66 -25.77 1.51 -9.25
CA ASN A 66 -25.72 1.90 -10.68
C ASN A 66 -24.54 1.31 -11.47
N GLY A 67 -24.02 0.16 -11.04
CA GLY A 67 -22.93 -0.55 -11.72
C GLY A 67 -23.07 -2.06 -11.57
N ALA A 68 -21.93 -2.75 -11.50
CA ALA A 68 -21.90 -4.20 -11.35
C ALA A 68 -22.53 -4.65 -10.03
N SER A 69 -22.97 -5.91 -9.95
CA SER A 69 -23.55 -6.48 -8.72
C SER A 69 -22.50 -6.56 -7.60
N GLN A 70 -21.28 -6.95 -7.95
CA GLN A 70 -20.20 -7.20 -7.00
C GLN A 70 -19.22 -6.05 -6.92
N LYS A 71 -18.72 -5.77 -5.71
CA LYS A 71 -17.83 -4.64 -5.46
C LYS A 71 -16.45 -5.10 -5.01
N LEU A 72 -15.42 -4.42 -5.49
CA LEU A 72 -14.05 -4.61 -5.04
C LEU A 72 -13.86 -4.19 -3.59
N GLU A 73 -13.03 -4.92 -2.87
CA GLU A 73 -12.61 -4.60 -1.51
C GLU A 73 -11.34 -3.75 -1.53
N LEU A 74 -11.36 -2.61 -0.82
CA LEU A 74 -10.17 -1.80 -0.60
C LEU A 74 -9.28 -2.47 0.45
N ILE A 75 -8.15 -3.03 0.02
CA ILE A 75 -7.18 -3.69 0.90
C ILE A 75 -6.24 -2.67 1.53
N ALA A 76 -5.62 -1.81 0.73
CA ALA A 76 -4.69 -0.80 1.22
C ALA A 76 -4.89 0.54 0.52
N HIS A 77 -4.54 1.63 1.20
CA HIS A 77 -4.61 2.98 0.65
C HIS A 77 -3.52 3.86 1.27
N PHE A 78 -2.81 4.61 0.44
CA PHE A 78 -1.77 5.51 0.88
C PHE A 78 -1.63 6.72 -0.04
N TYR A 79 -1.54 7.91 0.56
CA TYR A 79 -1.27 9.14 -0.16
C TYR A 79 0.24 9.38 -0.27
N ILE A 80 0.76 9.36 -1.51
CA ILE A 80 2.17 9.59 -1.82
C ILE A 80 2.51 11.07 -1.70
N GLY A 81 1.62 11.95 -2.16
CA GLY A 81 1.87 13.40 -2.23
C GLY A 81 2.21 13.93 -3.61
N ASP A 82 2.38 13.03 -4.57
CA ASP A 82 2.75 13.37 -5.94
C ASP A 82 2.03 12.45 -6.92
N LEU A 83 1.77 12.96 -8.13
CA LEU A 83 1.04 12.22 -9.17
C LEU A 83 1.86 11.01 -9.61
N VAL A 84 1.34 9.81 -9.36
CA VAL A 84 1.96 8.56 -9.77
C VAL A 84 1.71 8.31 -11.25
N THR A 85 2.79 8.15 -12.02
CA THR A 85 2.77 8.00 -13.48
C THR A 85 2.81 6.54 -13.93
N LYS A 86 3.46 5.66 -13.15
CA LYS A 86 3.55 4.24 -13.46
C LYS A 86 3.62 3.41 -12.18
N LEU A 87 2.94 2.26 -12.22
CA LEU A 87 3.08 1.15 -11.27
C LEU A 87 3.68 -0.05 -11.99
N HIS A 88 4.61 -0.75 -11.34
CA HIS A 88 5.20 -1.97 -11.87
C HIS A 88 5.61 -2.93 -10.75
N LYS A 89 5.07 -4.15 -10.76
CA LYS A 89 5.46 -5.21 -9.84
C LYS A 89 6.69 -5.93 -10.39
N THR A 90 7.80 -5.88 -9.66
CA THR A 90 9.02 -6.59 -10.03
C THR A 90 9.99 -6.68 -8.85
N SER A 91 11.01 -7.51 -9.01
CA SER A 91 12.13 -7.69 -8.08
C SER A 91 13.34 -6.91 -8.61
N ILE A 92 13.88 -5.98 -7.81
CA ILE A 92 15.05 -5.16 -8.19
C ILE A 92 16.35 -5.89 -7.85
N VAL A 93 16.34 -6.68 -6.78
CA VAL A 93 17.49 -7.46 -6.32
C VAL A 93 17.32 -8.92 -6.77
N PRO A 94 18.29 -9.52 -7.49
CA PRO A 94 18.20 -10.92 -7.90
C PRO A 94 17.95 -11.84 -6.71
N GLY A 95 16.86 -12.62 -6.77
CA GLY A 95 16.46 -13.54 -5.72
C GLY A 95 15.65 -12.92 -4.57
N SER A 96 15.33 -11.62 -4.63
CA SER A 96 14.37 -10.99 -3.71
C SER A 96 12.93 -11.18 -4.16
N ASP A 97 12.00 -11.06 -3.21
CA ASP A 97 10.57 -11.05 -3.48
C ASP A 97 10.16 -9.83 -4.32
N ASP A 98 9.06 -9.98 -5.06
CA ASP A 98 8.47 -8.89 -5.83
C ASP A 98 8.04 -7.73 -4.91
N SER A 99 8.33 -6.51 -5.36
CA SER A 99 7.83 -5.27 -4.75
C SER A 99 7.03 -4.48 -5.79
N LEU A 100 6.17 -3.57 -5.32
CA LEU A 100 5.44 -2.67 -6.21
C LEU A 100 6.19 -1.35 -6.33
N ILE A 101 6.88 -1.17 -7.46
CA ILE A 101 7.61 0.05 -7.78
C ILE A 101 6.63 1.07 -8.37
N TYR A 102 6.81 2.33 -7.99
CA TYR A 102 6.08 3.43 -8.58
C TYR A 102 7.01 4.58 -8.98
N THR A 103 6.63 5.29 -10.05
CA THR A 103 7.27 6.54 -10.46
C THR A 103 6.28 7.67 -10.39
N THR A 104 6.75 8.89 -10.15
CA THR A 104 5.90 10.08 -10.07
C THR A 104 6.25 11.12 -11.13
N ILE A 105 5.39 12.13 -11.32
CA ILE A 105 5.62 13.20 -12.29
C ILE A 105 6.78 14.12 -11.90
N SER A 106 7.04 14.29 -10.60
CA SER A 106 8.17 15.11 -10.10
C SER A 106 9.51 14.35 -10.17
N GLY A 107 9.51 13.12 -10.67
CA GLY A 107 10.73 12.32 -10.86
C GLY A 107 11.09 11.43 -9.67
N SER A 108 10.23 11.29 -8.66
CA SER A 108 10.45 10.35 -7.56
C SER A 108 10.24 8.92 -8.03
N ILE A 109 11.07 8.01 -7.53
CA ILE A 109 10.92 6.56 -7.67
C ILE A 109 10.79 6.02 -6.25
N GLY A 110 9.69 5.33 -5.98
CA GLY A 110 9.45 4.71 -4.69
C GLY A 110 8.97 3.27 -4.85
N MET A 111 8.83 2.61 -3.71
CA MET A 111 8.42 1.21 -3.67
C MET A 111 7.48 0.95 -2.49
N LEU A 112 6.52 0.06 -2.72
CA LEU A 112 5.71 -0.54 -1.67
C LEU A 112 6.18 -1.99 -1.50
N VAL A 113 6.65 -2.31 -0.30
CA VAL A 113 7.19 -3.63 0.05
C VAL A 113 6.20 -4.38 0.93
N PRO A 114 5.94 -5.67 0.67
CA PRO A 114 5.14 -6.49 1.58
C PRO A 114 5.96 -6.83 2.83
N PHE A 115 5.31 -6.87 3.99
CA PHE A 115 5.91 -7.43 5.21
C PHE A 115 5.84 -8.95 5.18
N ILE A 116 6.87 -9.63 5.72
CA ILE A 116 6.92 -11.10 5.77
C ILE A 116 5.96 -11.63 6.84
N SER A 117 5.82 -10.90 7.94
CA SER A 117 4.99 -11.31 9.06
C SER A 117 4.17 -10.16 9.61
N ARG A 118 3.09 -10.53 10.30
CA ARG A 118 2.26 -9.57 11.05
C ARG A 118 3.07 -8.87 12.14
N ASP A 119 3.96 -9.59 12.82
CA ASP A 119 4.81 -9.02 13.87
C ASP A 119 5.78 -7.97 13.31
N GLU A 120 6.30 -8.17 12.09
CA GLU A 120 7.12 -7.18 11.40
C GLU A 120 6.29 -5.91 11.08
N PHE A 121 5.08 -6.08 10.55
CA PHE A 121 4.16 -4.96 10.32
C PHE A 121 3.82 -4.19 11.61
N GLU A 122 3.45 -4.89 12.69
CA GLU A 122 3.09 -4.27 13.98
C GLU A 122 4.28 -3.53 14.60
N PHE A 123 5.51 -4.05 14.43
CA PHE A 123 6.72 -3.36 14.83
C PHE A 123 6.88 -2.02 14.10
N PHE A 124 6.83 -2.02 12.77
CA PHE A 124 7.02 -0.79 11.97
C PHE A 124 5.86 0.20 12.16
N GLN A 125 4.63 -0.29 12.33
CA GLN A 125 3.48 0.55 12.67
C GLN A 125 3.66 1.25 14.02
N THR A 126 4.19 0.55 15.03
CA THR A 126 4.45 1.12 16.35
C THR A 126 5.61 2.12 16.30
N LEU A 127 6.67 1.81 15.55
CA LEU A 127 7.79 2.73 15.32
C LEU A 127 7.32 4.03 14.64
N GLU A 128 6.51 3.92 13.58
CA GLU A 128 5.92 5.06 12.88
C GLU A 128 5.10 5.93 13.84
N MET A 129 4.28 5.32 14.71
CA MET A 129 3.48 6.03 15.71
C MET A 129 4.34 6.87 16.66
N HIS A 130 5.46 6.32 17.15
CA HIS A 130 6.40 7.08 17.98
C HIS A 130 7.04 8.24 17.21
N LEU A 131 7.45 8.00 15.96
CA LEU A 131 8.12 9.02 15.15
C LEU A 131 7.21 10.17 14.74
N ARG A 132 5.90 9.93 14.60
CA ARG A 132 4.93 11.01 14.37
C ARG A 132 4.92 12.04 15.50
N VAL A 133 5.19 11.61 16.74
CA VAL A 133 5.23 12.47 17.93
C VAL A 133 6.61 13.08 18.13
N GLU A 134 7.66 12.26 18.04
CA GLU A 134 9.02 12.65 18.37
C GLU A 134 9.75 13.37 17.23
N ASN A 135 9.30 13.17 15.99
CA ASN A 135 9.85 13.82 14.79
C ASN A 135 8.73 14.34 13.87
N PRO A 136 7.93 15.31 14.33
CA PRO A 136 6.80 15.80 13.56
C PRO A 136 7.28 16.49 12.25
N PRO A 137 6.46 16.48 11.19
CA PRO A 137 6.81 17.13 9.93
C PRO A 137 7.18 18.61 10.11
N LEU A 138 8.29 19.04 9.50
CA LEU A 138 8.86 20.38 9.66
C LEU A 138 7.89 21.53 9.31
N SER A 139 6.95 21.29 8.39
CA SER A 139 5.96 22.28 7.96
C SER A 139 4.75 22.40 8.91
N GLY A 140 4.76 21.70 10.05
CA GLY A 140 3.67 21.69 11.02
C GLY A 140 2.44 20.90 10.57
N ARG A 141 2.54 20.14 9.48
CA ARG A 141 1.49 19.21 9.04
C ARG A 141 1.43 18.00 9.96
N ASP A 142 0.23 17.55 10.29
CA ASP A 142 0.04 16.23 10.89
C ASP A 142 0.32 15.13 9.85
N HIS A 143 1.20 14.19 10.20
CA HIS A 143 1.65 13.14 9.29
C HIS A 143 0.54 12.21 8.85
N LEU A 144 -0.31 11.76 9.79
CA LEU A 144 -1.39 10.82 9.48
C LEU A 144 -2.47 11.49 8.62
N ALA A 145 -2.81 12.75 8.92
CA ALA A 145 -3.72 13.56 8.11
C ALA A 145 -3.16 13.78 6.70
N TYR A 146 -1.84 14.00 6.57
CA TYR A 146 -1.18 14.09 5.27
C TYR A 146 -1.29 12.77 4.50
N ARG A 147 -0.89 11.63 5.08
CA ARG A 147 -0.99 10.31 4.42
C ARG A 147 -2.43 9.85 4.18
N SER A 148 -3.41 10.53 4.77
CA SER A 148 -4.85 10.29 4.63
C SER A 148 -5.58 11.38 3.83
N PHE A 149 -4.87 12.13 2.98
CA PHE A 149 -5.39 13.38 2.38
C PHE A 149 -6.75 13.22 1.66
N TYR A 150 -6.90 12.20 0.81
CA TYR A 150 -8.14 11.96 0.05
C TYR A 150 -8.97 10.81 0.60
N ALA A 151 -8.32 9.80 1.20
CA ALA A 151 -8.97 8.69 1.88
C ALA A 151 -8.05 8.23 3.02
N PRO A 152 -8.61 7.62 4.10
CA PRO A 152 -7.83 7.16 5.22
C PRO A 152 -6.66 6.26 4.80
N CYS A 153 -5.47 6.50 5.37
CA CYS A 153 -4.36 5.56 5.26
C CYS A 153 -4.81 4.19 5.80
N LYS A 154 -4.58 3.13 5.03
CA LYS A 154 -5.02 1.77 5.37
C LYS A 154 -3.94 0.76 5.04
N PHE A 155 -3.51 0.00 6.05
CA PHE A 155 -2.54 -1.11 5.96
C PHE A 155 -1.24 -0.76 5.20
N VAL A 156 -0.74 0.47 5.37
CA VAL A 156 0.57 0.92 4.87
C VAL A 156 1.28 1.68 5.98
N VAL A 157 2.58 1.48 6.11
CA VAL A 157 3.47 2.21 7.04
C VAL A 157 4.38 3.10 6.21
N ASP A 158 4.57 4.35 6.64
CA ASP A 158 5.49 5.27 5.98
C ASP A 158 6.96 4.95 6.31
N GLY A 159 7.62 4.22 5.41
CA GLY A 159 9.04 3.87 5.52
C GLY A 159 9.96 5.09 5.57
N ASP A 160 9.63 6.17 4.85
CA ASP A 160 10.45 7.39 4.82
C ASP A 160 10.48 8.08 6.18
N LEU A 161 9.35 8.03 6.91
CA LEU A 161 9.31 8.51 8.29
C LEU A 161 10.11 7.58 9.21
N CYS A 162 9.93 6.26 9.07
CA CYS A 162 10.63 5.25 9.86
C CYS A 162 12.16 5.35 9.76
N GLU A 163 12.70 5.60 8.56
CA GLU A 163 14.15 5.77 8.35
C GLU A 163 14.74 6.99 9.08
N GLN A 164 13.93 8.00 9.40
CA GLN A 164 14.39 9.18 10.16
C GLN A 164 14.73 8.85 11.61
N TYR A 165 14.37 7.68 12.13
CA TYR A 165 14.77 7.22 13.45
C TYR A 165 16.29 7.37 13.69
N SER A 166 17.11 7.04 12.68
CA SER A 166 18.57 7.12 12.77
C SER A 166 19.10 8.56 12.89
N THR A 167 18.30 9.56 12.53
CA THR A 167 18.65 10.98 12.61
C THR A 167 18.29 11.64 13.94
N LEU A 168 17.52 10.94 14.79
CA LEU A 168 17.16 11.44 16.11
C LEU A 168 18.36 11.50 17.05
N ASP A 169 18.28 12.38 18.05
CA ASP A 169 19.24 12.39 19.15
C ASP A 169 19.28 11.03 19.86
N THR A 170 20.47 10.62 20.31
CA THR A 170 20.68 9.31 20.96
C THR A 170 19.76 9.08 22.16
N GLY A 171 19.38 10.14 22.88
CA GLY A 171 18.40 10.06 23.96
C GLY A 171 17.02 9.60 23.48
N LYS A 172 16.53 10.20 22.40
CA LYS A 172 15.23 9.87 21.79
C LYS A 172 15.22 8.49 21.15
N GLN A 173 16.31 8.11 20.48
CA GLN A 173 16.48 6.75 19.99
C GLN A 173 16.33 5.72 21.12
N ARG A 174 17.00 5.93 22.26
CA ARG A 174 16.88 5.04 23.44
C ARG A 174 15.47 5.00 24.00
N GLU A 175 14.80 6.14 24.10
CA GLU A 175 13.42 6.24 24.60
C GLU A 175 12.47 5.40 23.73
N ILE A 176 12.48 5.61 22.42
CA ILE A 176 11.63 4.88 21.47
C ILE A 176 11.98 3.39 21.45
N ALA A 177 13.27 3.05 21.37
CA ALA A 177 13.69 1.65 21.37
C ALA A 177 13.26 0.93 22.66
N SER A 178 13.37 1.59 23.81
CA SER A 178 12.90 1.05 25.09
C SER A 178 11.38 0.84 25.11
N ALA A 179 10.61 1.74 24.50
CA ALA A 179 9.15 1.56 24.37
C ALA A 179 8.79 0.35 23.49
N LEU A 180 9.63 0.05 22.49
CA LEU A 180 9.53 -1.14 21.65
C LEU A 180 10.13 -2.41 22.31
N GLY A 181 10.70 -2.29 23.52
CA GLY A 181 11.37 -3.40 24.21
C GLY A 181 12.69 -3.85 23.57
N LEU A 182 13.34 -2.98 22.79
CA LEU A 182 14.54 -3.27 22.01
C LEU A 182 15.68 -2.31 22.35
N GLN A 183 16.89 -2.65 21.88
CA GLN A 183 18.01 -1.72 21.87
C GLN A 183 18.01 -0.89 20.58
N PRO A 184 18.50 0.37 20.60
CA PRO A 184 18.52 1.22 19.41
C PRO A 184 19.18 0.57 18.19
N GLY A 185 20.28 -0.15 18.38
CA GLY A 185 20.96 -0.85 17.28
C GLY A 185 20.12 -1.94 16.62
N VAL A 186 19.18 -2.55 17.36
CA VAL A 186 18.26 -3.56 16.79
C VAL A 186 17.19 -2.89 15.93
N VAL A 187 16.71 -1.70 16.31
CA VAL A 187 15.77 -0.91 15.51
C VAL A 187 16.40 -0.50 14.19
N VAL A 188 17.62 0.05 14.23
CA VAL A 188 18.40 0.42 13.04
C VAL A 188 18.61 -0.81 12.14
N LYS A 189 19.05 -1.93 12.73
CA LYS A 189 19.26 -3.16 11.98
C LYS A 189 17.97 -3.63 11.28
N LYS A 190 16.82 -3.57 11.95
CA LYS A 190 15.53 -3.95 11.33
C LYS A 190 15.15 -3.05 10.14
N LEU A 191 15.42 -1.75 10.22
CA LEU A 191 15.23 -0.80 9.12
C LEU A 191 16.13 -1.17 7.92
N GLU A 192 17.42 -1.39 8.18
CA GLU A 192 18.40 -1.80 7.18
C GLU A 192 18.08 -3.16 6.55
N ASP A 193 17.67 -4.14 7.35
CA ASP A 193 17.29 -5.48 6.90
C ASP A 193 16.08 -5.43 5.96
N LEU A 194 15.07 -4.60 6.26
CA LEU A 194 13.91 -4.42 5.38
C LEU A 194 14.32 -3.80 4.05
N ARG A 195 15.15 -2.75 4.09
CA ARG A 195 15.63 -2.08 2.87
C ARG A 195 16.48 -3.02 2.01
N THR A 196 17.47 -3.67 2.60
CA THR A 196 18.41 -4.57 1.89
C THR A 196 17.70 -5.77 1.27
N ARG A 197 16.54 -6.18 1.82
CA ARG A 197 15.74 -7.29 1.28
C ARG A 197 15.16 -6.97 -0.10
N TYR A 198 14.78 -5.71 -0.36
CA TYR A 198 14.06 -5.31 -1.58
C TYR A 198 14.84 -4.31 -2.45
N ALA A 199 15.82 -3.62 -1.87
CA ALA A 199 16.52 -2.49 -2.46
C ALA A 199 18.01 -2.46 -2.06
N PHE A 200 18.69 -1.39 -2.48
CA PHE A 200 20.12 -1.15 -2.31
C PHE A 200 20.42 -0.05 -1.28
#